data_AF-A0A832DRQ6-F1
#
_entry.id   AF-A0A832DRQ6-F1
#
_cell.length_a   1.000
_cell.length_b   1.000
_cell.length_c   1.000
_cell.angle_alpha   90.00
_cell.angle_beta   90.00
_cell.angle_gamma   90.00
#
_symmetry.space_group_name_H-M   'P 1'
#
loop_
_entity.id
_entity.type
_entity.pdbx_description
1 polymer ?
#
loop_
_entity_poly.entity_id
_entity_poly.type
_entity_poly.pdbx_seq_one_letter_code
_entity_poly.pdbx_strand_id
1 'polypeptide(L)'
;MILLISDLHKTLESAEEAESVRWLLHVLDGLGPDVLVSAGDWGEAVTVDDFFQIASRVRLVTVYGNHENFPAVRSFVLRDGEVVEAGGFRIAGVNGLVCGGAEHCTPPGRFRRAVSRIGSVDLFVSHQPPSAPYPELEGDEAAELMTWALEKIRPRLHLGGHMTGGCFTYHDFGWGKHLRVDTSARHRCYAVLEGRTVTVYQRGVNRFISRILDTIMKFWIEVACSSVEEVADVIARALESKGCTVNVRWEQSFHFPQEYVRVDGVEVIDEPFGKFEIMAYFTVKKTLKKPDRCEVKAGYLVKVLEDRLNNPDSFAVSAAIKGMAEGLVNAVMREVFFSLT
;
A
#
# COMPACT_ATOMS: atom_id res chain seq x y z
N MET A 1 -0.47 16.72 -4.32
CA MET A 1 -1.02 16.11 -3.09
C MET A 1 -2.33 15.38 -3.41
N ILE A 2 -2.55 14.20 -2.84
CA ILE A 2 -3.80 13.44 -2.97
C ILE A 2 -4.49 13.36 -1.60
N LEU A 3 -5.79 13.65 -1.54
CA LEU A 3 -6.64 13.40 -0.37
C LEU A 3 -7.31 12.03 -0.49
N LEU A 4 -7.29 11.22 0.56
CA LEU A 4 -7.85 9.88 0.63
C LEU A 4 -8.96 9.85 1.70
N ILE A 5 -10.14 9.33 1.34
CA ILE A 5 -11.31 9.23 2.22
C ILE A 5 -12.06 7.90 2.02
N SER A 6 -12.89 7.52 2.98
CA SER A 6 -13.93 6.49 2.83
C SER A 6 -15.02 6.71 3.88
N ASP A 7 -16.21 6.16 3.67
CA ASP A 7 -17.25 6.10 4.72
C ASP A 7 -17.70 7.51 5.19
N LEU A 8 -17.97 8.43 4.25
CA LEU A 8 -18.45 9.78 4.55
C LEU A 8 -19.87 9.78 5.15
N HIS A 9 -20.72 8.84 4.70
CA HIS A 9 -22.05 8.55 5.25
C HIS A 9 -22.97 9.77 5.40
N LYS A 10 -23.16 10.57 4.35
CA LYS A 10 -24.21 11.61 4.37
C LYS A 10 -25.60 10.97 4.48
N THR A 11 -26.30 11.28 5.57
CA THR A 11 -27.70 10.90 5.81
C THR A 11 -28.51 12.08 6.33
N LEU A 12 -29.84 12.02 6.20
CA LEU A 12 -30.77 13.00 6.80
C LEU A 12 -31.19 12.61 8.23
N GLU A 13 -30.82 11.42 8.68
CA GLU A 13 -31.20 10.90 10.01
C GLU A 13 -30.39 11.53 11.15
N SER A 14 -29.21 12.09 10.83
CA SER A 14 -28.31 12.73 11.78
C SER A 14 -27.93 14.12 11.28
N ALA A 15 -28.08 15.12 12.13
CA ALA A 15 -27.70 16.50 11.81
C ALA A 15 -26.19 16.64 11.54
N GLU A 16 -25.36 15.81 12.19
CA GLU A 16 -23.91 15.84 11.96
C GLU A 16 -23.54 15.22 10.61
N GLU A 17 -24.22 14.13 10.23
CA GLU A 17 -23.97 13.43 8.96
C GLU A 17 -24.60 14.15 7.77
N ALA A 18 -25.70 14.88 7.95
CA ALA A 18 -26.27 15.75 6.92
C ALA A 18 -25.28 16.82 6.44
N GLU A 19 -24.34 17.19 7.32
CA GLU A 19 -23.31 18.20 7.11
C GLU A 19 -21.96 17.62 6.65
N SER A 20 -21.87 16.30 6.44
CA SER A 20 -20.60 15.62 6.11
C SER A 20 -19.95 16.13 4.83
N VAL A 21 -20.74 16.35 3.77
CA VAL A 21 -20.25 16.93 2.51
C VAL A 21 -19.77 18.36 2.73
N ARG A 22 -20.49 19.19 3.50
CA ARG A 22 -20.06 20.57 3.79
C ARG A 22 -18.73 20.58 4.53
N TRP A 23 -18.56 19.67 5.48
CA TRP A 23 -17.29 19.49 6.18
C TRP A 23 -16.17 19.06 5.21
N LEU A 24 -16.42 18.10 4.30
CA LEU A 24 -15.45 17.68 3.30
C LEU A 24 -15.04 18.83 2.37
N LEU A 25 -16.00 19.66 1.93
CA LEU A 25 -15.70 20.85 1.12
C LEU A 25 -14.76 21.81 1.86
N HIS A 26 -14.96 22.00 3.16
CA HIS A 26 -14.04 22.82 3.97
C HIS A 26 -12.62 22.22 4.07
N VAL A 27 -12.52 20.89 4.18
CA VAL A 27 -11.22 20.19 4.14
C VAL A 27 -10.55 20.37 2.77
N LEU A 28 -11.31 20.26 1.68
CA LEU A 28 -10.81 20.49 0.32
C LEU A 28 -10.31 21.93 0.13
N ASP A 29 -11.09 22.92 0.58
CA ASP A 29 -10.73 24.33 0.48
C ASP A 29 -9.48 24.67 1.31
N GLY A 30 -9.34 24.04 2.49
CA GLY A 30 -8.20 24.25 3.38
C GLY A 30 -6.90 23.56 2.93
N LEU A 31 -7.01 22.38 2.31
CA LEU A 31 -5.84 21.61 1.85
C LEU A 31 -5.45 21.93 0.41
N GLY A 32 -6.41 22.17 -0.48
CA GLY A 32 -6.18 22.32 -1.92
C GLY A 32 -5.52 21.09 -2.58
N PRO A 33 -6.04 19.85 -2.40
CA PRO A 33 -5.46 18.67 -3.04
C PRO A 33 -5.67 18.68 -4.56
N ASP A 34 -4.75 18.06 -5.30
CA ASP A 34 -4.88 17.89 -6.76
C ASP A 34 -5.93 16.82 -7.12
N VAL A 35 -6.04 15.80 -6.26
CA VAL A 35 -6.90 14.63 -6.46
C VAL A 35 -7.55 14.24 -5.13
N LEU A 36 -8.83 13.89 -5.18
CA LEU A 36 -9.56 13.23 -4.10
C LEU A 36 -9.83 11.79 -4.53
N VAL A 37 -9.34 10.83 -3.74
CA VAL A 37 -9.60 9.40 -3.93
C VAL A 37 -10.52 8.91 -2.81
N SER A 38 -11.66 8.32 -3.19
CA SER A 38 -12.63 7.77 -2.22
C SER A 38 -12.86 6.28 -2.41
N ALA A 39 -12.86 5.52 -1.31
CA ALA A 39 -13.25 4.11 -1.27
C ALA A 39 -14.76 3.89 -1.05
N GLY A 40 -15.59 4.88 -1.37
CA GLY A 40 -17.05 4.76 -1.37
C GLY A 40 -17.69 5.02 -0.01
N ASP A 41 -18.98 4.68 0.08
CA ASP A 41 -19.89 5.01 1.16
C ASP A 41 -20.02 6.53 1.36
N TRP A 42 -20.42 7.20 0.29
CA TRP A 42 -20.72 8.63 0.32
C TRP A 42 -21.96 8.94 1.17
N GLY A 43 -22.90 8.00 1.24
CA GLY A 43 -24.15 8.08 1.98
C GLY A 43 -25.39 8.20 1.09
N GLU A 44 -26.53 7.80 1.61
CA GLU A 44 -27.79 7.71 0.87
C GLU A 44 -28.42 9.09 0.59
N ALA A 45 -28.02 10.13 1.32
CA ALA A 45 -28.52 11.50 1.15
C ALA A 45 -27.61 12.40 0.31
N VAL A 46 -26.55 11.87 -0.31
CA VAL A 46 -25.77 12.64 -1.29
C VAL A 46 -26.58 12.91 -2.55
N THR A 47 -26.32 14.07 -3.14
CA THR A 47 -26.99 14.56 -4.35
C THR A 47 -25.99 14.74 -5.48
N VAL A 48 -26.49 14.88 -6.69
CA VAL A 48 -25.65 15.23 -7.85
C VAL A 48 -24.95 16.58 -7.64
N ASP A 49 -25.62 17.54 -6.99
CA ASP A 49 -25.05 18.86 -6.67
C ASP A 49 -23.90 18.77 -5.67
N ASP A 50 -23.96 17.84 -4.70
CA ASP A 50 -22.84 17.57 -3.79
C ASP A 50 -21.60 17.13 -4.58
N PHE A 51 -21.77 16.18 -5.52
CA PHE A 51 -20.67 15.73 -6.38
C PHE A 51 -20.14 16.82 -7.29
N PHE A 52 -20.99 17.67 -7.86
CA PHE A 52 -20.54 18.82 -8.65
C PHE A 52 -19.73 19.81 -7.82
N GLN A 53 -20.15 20.09 -6.57
CA GLN A 53 -19.39 20.95 -5.67
C GLN A 53 -18.02 20.37 -5.34
N ILE A 54 -17.92 19.06 -5.13
CA ILE A 54 -16.64 18.37 -4.91
C ILE A 54 -15.79 18.46 -6.19
N ALA A 55 -16.33 18.03 -7.33
CA ALA A 55 -15.61 17.99 -8.61
C ALA A 55 -15.17 19.38 -9.11
N SER A 56 -15.84 20.45 -8.68
CA SER A 56 -15.43 21.83 -8.97
C SER A 56 -14.16 22.27 -8.23
N ARG A 57 -13.79 21.58 -7.15
CA ARG A 57 -12.63 21.90 -6.29
C ARG A 57 -11.44 20.98 -6.54
N VAL A 58 -11.72 19.73 -6.89
CA VAL A 58 -10.70 18.68 -6.97
C VAL A 58 -11.02 17.68 -8.06
N ARG A 59 -10.00 17.08 -8.66
CA ARG A 59 -10.19 15.92 -9.52
C ARG A 59 -10.65 14.72 -8.68
N LEU A 60 -11.91 14.34 -8.81
CA LEU A 60 -12.48 13.20 -8.10
C LEU A 60 -12.15 11.88 -8.79
N VAL A 61 -11.68 10.90 -8.00
CA VAL A 61 -11.53 9.49 -8.37
C VAL A 61 -12.22 8.68 -7.28
N THR A 62 -13.31 7.99 -7.60
CA THR A 62 -14.09 7.29 -6.58
C THR A 62 -14.57 5.93 -7.07
N VAL A 63 -14.74 5.01 -6.13
CA VAL A 63 -15.62 3.85 -6.28
C VAL A 63 -16.87 4.08 -5.43
N TYR A 64 -17.91 3.28 -5.63
CA TYR A 64 -19.05 3.25 -4.71
C TYR A 64 -18.91 2.14 -3.67
N GLY A 65 -19.56 2.29 -2.52
CA GLY A 65 -19.68 1.28 -1.47
C GLY A 65 -21.08 0.65 -1.40
N ASN A 66 -21.53 0.27 -0.20
CA ASN A 66 -22.87 -0.29 0.02
C ASN A 66 -23.91 0.72 0.51
N HIS A 67 -23.51 1.89 1.02
CA HIS A 67 -24.40 2.98 1.42
C HIS A 67 -24.31 4.17 0.47
N GLU A 68 -25.12 4.13 -0.59
CA GLU A 68 -24.97 5.03 -1.73
C GLU A 68 -26.31 5.50 -2.29
N ASN A 69 -26.37 6.78 -2.68
CA ASN A 69 -27.36 7.24 -3.64
C ASN A 69 -26.89 6.89 -5.06
N PHE A 70 -27.22 5.68 -5.52
CA PHE A 70 -26.80 5.20 -6.84
C PHE A 70 -27.12 6.13 -8.03
N PRO A 71 -28.34 6.69 -8.14
CA PRO A 71 -28.64 7.72 -9.14
C PRO A 71 -27.66 8.90 -9.14
N ALA A 72 -27.15 9.32 -7.98
CA ALA A 72 -26.22 10.44 -7.87
C ALA A 72 -24.77 10.05 -8.20
N VAL A 73 -24.29 8.91 -7.67
CA VAL A 73 -22.86 8.56 -7.71
C VAL A 73 -22.41 7.90 -9.02
N ARG A 74 -23.32 7.25 -9.77
CA ARG A 74 -23.00 6.44 -10.97
C ARG A 74 -22.19 7.17 -12.05
N SER A 75 -22.38 8.47 -12.20
CA SER A 75 -21.68 9.28 -13.22
C SER A 75 -20.26 9.68 -12.83
N PHE A 76 -19.86 9.44 -11.57
CA PHE A 76 -18.58 9.89 -11.02
C PHE A 76 -17.61 8.75 -10.71
N VAL A 77 -18.10 7.51 -10.66
CA VAL A 77 -17.29 6.34 -10.27
C VAL A 77 -16.44 5.82 -11.43
N LEU A 78 -15.29 5.26 -11.07
CA LEU A 78 -14.50 4.43 -11.98
C LEU A 78 -15.28 3.18 -12.38
N ARG A 79 -15.09 2.71 -13.61
CA ARG A 79 -15.56 1.37 -13.98
C ARG A 79 -14.67 0.32 -13.34
N ASP A 80 -15.22 -0.87 -13.06
CA ASP A 80 -14.44 -1.94 -12.44
C ASP A 80 -13.24 -2.33 -13.30
N GLY A 81 -12.05 -2.21 -12.72
CA GLY A 81 -10.79 -2.52 -13.38
C GLY A 81 -10.28 -1.40 -14.30
N GLU A 82 -10.93 -0.24 -14.34
CA GLU A 82 -10.43 0.94 -15.02
C GLU A 82 -9.18 1.48 -14.30
N VAL A 83 -8.19 1.87 -15.10
CA VAL A 83 -6.96 2.51 -14.61
C VAL A 83 -6.95 3.94 -15.12
N VAL A 84 -6.80 4.91 -14.21
CA VAL A 84 -6.70 6.33 -14.53
C VAL A 84 -5.38 6.89 -14.03
N GLU A 85 -4.87 7.92 -14.71
CA GLU A 85 -3.72 8.69 -14.24
C GLU A 85 -4.19 10.01 -13.63
N ALA A 86 -3.92 10.20 -12.34
CA ALA A 86 -4.31 11.40 -11.60
C ALA A 86 -3.26 11.75 -10.55
N GLY A 87 -2.87 13.03 -10.45
CA GLY A 87 -1.89 13.50 -9.47
C GLY A 87 -0.50 12.88 -9.61
N GLY A 88 -0.16 12.33 -10.79
CA GLY A 88 1.07 11.58 -11.03
C GLY A 88 1.04 10.10 -10.62
N PHE A 89 -0.12 9.57 -10.27
CA PHE A 89 -0.32 8.17 -9.85
C PHE A 89 -1.19 7.41 -10.84
N ARG A 90 -0.91 6.13 -11.00
CA ARG A 90 -1.80 5.18 -11.67
C ARG A 90 -2.75 4.60 -10.62
N ILE A 91 -4.03 4.89 -10.76
CA ILE A 91 -5.08 4.56 -9.79
C ILE A 91 -6.08 3.62 -10.47
N ALA A 92 -6.41 2.51 -9.82
CA ALA A 92 -7.47 1.61 -10.27
C ALA A 92 -8.45 1.33 -9.14
N GLY A 93 -9.66 0.88 -9.50
CA GLY A 93 -10.62 0.49 -8.49
C GLY A 93 -11.64 -0.55 -8.95
N VAL A 94 -12.31 -1.14 -7.97
CA VAL A 94 -13.47 -2.01 -8.14
C VAL A 94 -14.56 -1.57 -7.18
N ASN A 95 -15.78 -1.43 -7.69
CA ASN A 95 -16.87 -0.89 -6.91
C ASN A 95 -17.53 -1.94 -6.01
N GLY A 96 -18.12 -1.45 -4.92
CA GLY A 96 -19.03 -2.18 -4.07
C GLY A 96 -18.37 -3.27 -3.23
N LEU A 97 -19.24 -4.11 -2.67
CA LEU A 97 -18.86 -5.33 -1.96
C LEU A 97 -18.85 -6.53 -2.91
N VAL A 98 -18.08 -7.55 -2.57
CA VAL A 98 -18.09 -8.82 -3.30
C VAL A 98 -19.27 -9.65 -2.80
N CYS A 99 -20.39 -9.56 -3.51
CA CYS A 99 -21.63 -10.25 -3.15
C CYS A 99 -22.53 -10.49 -4.37
N GLY A 100 -23.74 -11.02 -4.18
CA GLY A 100 -24.72 -11.25 -5.23
C GLY A 100 -26.06 -10.56 -4.98
N GLY A 101 -26.71 -10.11 -6.05
CA GLY A 101 -28.14 -9.76 -6.04
C GLY A 101 -28.51 -8.31 -5.71
N ALA A 102 -27.60 -7.51 -5.12
CA ALA A 102 -27.85 -6.10 -4.85
C ALA A 102 -27.12 -5.16 -5.82
N GLU A 103 -27.58 -3.92 -5.91
CA GLU A 103 -26.97 -2.90 -6.78
C GLU A 103 -25.53 -2.56 -6.38
N HIS A 104 -25.25 -2.56 -5.08
CA HIS A 104 -23.90 -2.37 -4.53
C HIS A 104 -23.00 -3.60 -4.67
N CYS A 105 -23.50 -4.73 -5.22
CA CYS A 105 -22.73 -5.95 -5.30
C CYS A 105 -21.94 -6.05 -6.61
N THR A 106 -20.67 -6.44 -6.49
CA THR A 106 -19.86 -6.96 -7.58
C THR A 106 -19.74 -8.48 -7.43
N PRO A 107 -20.43 -9.28 -8.28
CA PRO A 107 -20.37 -10.73 -8.20
C PRO A 107 -18.92 -11.25 -8.29
N PRO A 108 -18.55 -12.32 -7.56
CA PRO A 108 -17.17 -12.84 -7.52
C PRO A 108 -16.54 -13.04 -8.90
N GLY A 109 -17.30 -13.55 -9.88
CA GLY A 109 -16.83 -13.73 -11.24
C GLY A 109 -16.55 -12.41 -11.98
N ARG A 110 -17.36 -11.36 -11.74
CA ARG A 110 -17.12 -10.00 -12.29
C ARG A 110 -15.92 -9.37 -11.61
N PHE A 111 -15.82 -9.48 -10.29
CA PHE A 111 -14.68 -9.01 -9.50
C PHE A 111 -13.36 -9.60 -10.01
N ARG A 112 -13.26 -10.93 -10.15
CA ARG A 112 -12.08 -11.61 -10.70
C ARG A 112 -11.70 -11.12 -12.10
N ARG A 113 -12.68 -10.88 -12.97
CA ARG A 113 -12.43 -10.36 -14.33
C ARG A 113 -11.91 -8.92 -14.30
N ALA A 114 -12.47 -8.06 -13.46
CA ALA A 114 -12.01 -6.68 -13.28
C ALA A 114 -10.56 -6.66 -12.77
N VAL A 115 -10.29 -7.35 -11.66
CA VAL A 115 -8.94 -7.48 -11.07
C VAL A 115 -7.93 -8.05 -12.06
N SER A 116 -8.32 -9.01 -12.90
CA SER A 116 -7.40 -9.62 -13.87
C SER A 116 -6.97 -8.70 -15.01
N ARG A 117 -7.64 -7.56 -15.21
CA ARG A 117 -7.26 -6.53 -16.18
C ARG A 117 -6.36 -5.45 -15.57
N ILE A 118 -6.31 -5.37 -14.25
CA ILE A 118 -5.49 -4.40 -13.53
C ILE A 118 -4.04 -4.91 -13.53
N GLY A 119 -3.15 -4.14 -14.14
CA GLY A 119 -1.70 -4.35 -14.05
C GLY A 119 -1.10 -3.74 -12.78
N SER A 120 0.20 -3.48 -12.79
CA SER A 120 0.83 -2.72 -11.70
C SER A 120 0.25 -1.31 -11.63
N VAL A 121 -0.22 -0.90 -10.45
CA VAL A 121 -0.77 0.42 -10.15
C VAL A 121 -0.17 0.95 -8.85
N ASP A 122 -0.16 2.27 -8.67
CA ASP A 122 0.32 2.86 -7.42
C ASP A 122 -0.76 2.75 -6.34
N LEU A 123 -2.00 3.09 -6.69
CA LEU A 123 -3.15 3.02 -5.79
C LEU A 123 -4.19 2.05 -6.34
N PHE A 124 -4.65 1.16 -5.46
CA PHE A 124 -5.85 0.37 -5.72
C PHE A 124 -6.93 0.76 -4.70
N VAL A 125 -8.16 0.92 -5.16
CA VAL A 125 -9.27 1.42 -4.34
C VAL A 125 -10.42 0.44 -4.41
N SER A 126 -10.93 0.01 -3.26
CA SER A 126 -12.11 -0.85 -3.18
C SER A 126 -12.87 -0.58 -1.89
N HIS A 127 -14.18 -0.79 -1.92
CA HIS A 127 -14.95 -0.74 -0.68
C HIS A 127 -14.85 -2.07 0.10
N GLN A 128 -14.90 -3.21 -0.61
CA GLN A 128 -14.67 -4.53 -0.02
C GLN A 128 -13.32 -4.57 0.75
N PRO A 129 -13.32 -4.94 2.04
CA PRO A 129 -12.11 -5.14 2.82
C PRO A 129 -11.44 -6.50 2.54
N PRO A 130 -10.10 -6.59 2.65
CA PRO A 130 -9.37 -7.86 2.69
C PRO A 130 -9.56 -8.57 4.03
N SER A 131 -9.20 -9.85 4.12
CA SER A 131 -9.29 -10.63 5.37
C SER A 131 -8.35 -10.09 6.44
N ALA A 132 -7.08 -9.83 6.10
CA ALA A 132 -6.15 -9.17 7.03
C ALA A 132 -6.17 -7.65 6.83
N PRO A 133 -6.18 -6.83 7.90
CA PRO A 133 -5.88 -7.19 9.30
C PRO A 133 -7.12 -7.41 10.18
N TYR A 134 -8.24 -7.90 9.65
CA TYR A 134 -9.54 -7.94 10.35
C TYR A 134 -9.88 -9.38 10.81
N PRO A 135 -9.62 -9.75 12.08
CA PRO A 135 -9.90 -11.11 12.56
C PRO A 135 -11.37 -11.52 12.40
N GLU A 136 -12.30 -10.56 12.43
CA GLU A 136 -13.72 -10.77 12.20
C GLU A 136 -14.07 -11.22 10.78
N LEU A 137 -13.15 -11.08 9.82
CA LEU A 137 -13.29 -11.51 8.43
C LEU A 137 -12.53 -12.82 8.13
N GLU A 138 -12.04 -13.51 9.16
CA GLU A 138 -11.38 -14.80 8.98
C GLU A 138 -12.38 -15.85 8.45
N GLY A 139 -12.05 -16.47 7.31
CA GLY A 139 -12.92 -17.43 6.62
C GLY A 139 -14.04 -16.82 5.79
N ASP A 140 -14.11 -15.48 5.67
CA ASP A 140 -15.05 -14.82 4.77
C ASP A 140 -14.57 -14.89 3.30
N GLU A 141 -15.35 -15.54 2.44
CA GLU A 141 -14.96 -15.78 1.04
C GLU A 141 -14.75 -14.48 0.22
N ALA A 142 -15.51 -13.42 0.54
CA ALA A 142 -15.41 -12.14 -0.14
C ALA A 142 -14.13 -11.40 0.27
N ALA A 143 -13.80 -11.42 1.55
CA ALA A 143 -12.56 -10.88 2.10
C ALA A 143 -11.33 -11.66 1.63
N GLU A 144 -11.42 -12.98 1.52
CA GLU A 144 -10.35 -13.82 0.96
C GLU A 144 -10.12 -13.51 -0.53
N LEU A 145 -11.20 -13.32 -1.28
CA LEU A 145 -11.10 -12.94 -2.69
C LEU A 145 -10.48 -11.55 -2.85
N MET A 146 -10.77 -10.63 -1.94
CA MET A 146 -10.14 -9.31 -1.90
C MET A 146 -8.65 -9.42 -1.55
N THR A 147 -8.28 -10.27 -0.59
CA THR A 147 -6.87 -10.58 -0.26
C THR A 147 -6.12 -11.12 -1.49
N TRP A 148 -6.71 -12.07 -2.22
CA TRP A 148 -6.16 -12.55 -3.49
C TRP A 148 -5.96 -11.43 -4.52
N ALA A 149 -6.91 -10.49 -4.63
CA ALA A 149 -6.79 -9.37 -5.55
C ALA A 149 -5.61 -8.46 -5.19
N LEU A 150 -5.43 -8.18 -3.89
CA LEU A 150 -4.30 -7.41 -3.36
C LEU A 150 -2.96 -8.08 -3.68
N GLU A 151 -2.83 -9.38 -3.44
CA GLU A 151 -1.61 -10.14 -3.74
C GLU A 151 -1.28 -10.21 -5.24
N LYS A 152 -2.32 -10.21 -6.08
CA LYS A 152 -2.20 -10.22 -7.53
C LYS A 152 -1.77 -8.86 -8.08
N ILE A 153 -2.44 -7.79 -7.66
CA ILE A 153 -2.20 -6.43 -8.17
C ILE A 153 -0.90 -5.87 -7.59
N ARG A 154 -0.62 -6.17 -6.31
CA ARG A 154 0.47 -5.60 -5.51
C ARG A 154 0.55 -4.07 -5.59
N PRO A 155 -0.55 -3.35 -5.29
CA PRO A 155 -0.51 -1.90 -5.27
C PRO A 155 0.46 -1.40 -4.19
N ARG A 156 1.06 -0.22 -4.41
CA ARG A 156 1.85 0.41 -3.35
C ARG A 156 1.00 0.76 -2.14
N LEU A 157 -0.22 1.22 -2.40
CA LEU A 157 -1.25 1.49 -1.40
C LEU A 157 -2.60 0.97 -1.88
N HIS A 158 -3.25 0.16 -1.05
CA HIS A 158 -4.67 -0.14 -1.13
C HIS A 158 -5.44 0.81 -0.20
N LEU A 159 -6.37 1.58 -0.75
CA LEU A 159 -7.35 2.34 0.01
C LEU A 159 -8.64 1.51 0.12
N GLY A 160 -9.01 1.15 1.35
CA GLY A 160 -10.24 0.42 1.69
C GLY A 160 -11.26 1.27 2.44
N GLY A 161 -12.52 0.81 2.49
CA GLY A 161 -13.60 1.34 3.31
C GLY A 161 -14.26 0.25 4.17
N HIS A 162 -15.55 0.43 4.49
CA HIS A 162 -16.48 -0.56 5.08
C HIS A 162 -16.23 -0.92 6.54
N MET A 163 -14.98 -1.18 6.90
CA MET A 163 -14.63 -1.66 8.24
C MET A 163 -14.74 -0.55 9.26
N THR A 164 -15.45 -0.87 10.33
CA THR A 164 -15.62 0.00 11.50
C THR A 164 -14.53 -0.28 12.54
N GLY A 165 -14.48 0.52 13.62
CA GLY A 165 -13.56 0.27 14.74
C GLY A 165 -12.52 1.36 15.01
N GLY A 166 -12.58 2.49 14.28
CA GLY A 166 -11.81 3.68 14.63
C GLY A 166 -11.48 4.56 13.44
N CYS A 167 -10.71 5.62 13.71
CA CYS A 167 -10.30 6.63 12.73
C CYS A 167 -9.64 6.06 11.47
N PHE A 168 -8.75 5.08 11.62
CA PHE A 168 -8.08 4.42 10.51
C PHE A 168 -7.61 3.02 10.91
N THR A 169 -7.41 2.16 9.91
CA THR A 169 -6.73 0.87 10.04
C THR A 169 -5.58 0.90 9.04
N TYR A 170 -4.40 0.49 9.49
CA TYR A 170 -3.22 0.40 8.66
C TYR A 170 -2.61 -0.99 8.79
N HIS A 171 -2.24 -1.57 7.66
CA HIS A 171 -1.58 -2.87 7.61
C HIS A 171 -0.49 -2.89 6.53
N ASP A 172 0.63 -3.53 6.84
CA ASP A 172 1.73 -3.73 5.90
C ASP A 172 1.74 -5.19 5.44
N PHE A 173 1.49 -5.43 4.16
CA PHE A 173 1.51 -6.76 3.56
C PHE A 173 2.92 -7.22 3.17
N GLY A 174 3.95 -6.43 3.49
CA GLY A 174 5.32 -6.68 3.11
C GLY A 174 5.64 -6.35 1.66
N TRP A 175 4.67 -6.35 0.73
CA TRP A 175 4.83 -5.91 -0.67
C TRP A 175 4.10 -4.60 -0.99
N GLY A 176 3.24 -4.15 -0.09
CA GLY A 176 2.35 -3.00 -0.25
C GLY A 176 1.60 -2.74 1.04
N LYS A 177 0.84 -1.65 1.09
CA LYS A 177 0.18 -1.19 2.32
C LYS A 177 -1.33 -1.16 2.14
N HIS A 178 -2.07 -1.47 3.18
CA HIS A 178 -3.51 -1.20 3.26
C HIS A 178 -3.75 -0.06 4.23
N LEU A 179 -4.61 0.86 3.80
CA LEU A 179 -5.14 1.94 4.61
C LEU A 179 -6.65 1.97 4.44
N ARG A 180 -7.36 2.01 5.56
CA ARG A 180 -8.79 2.29 5.64
C ARG A 180 -8.95 3.52 6.52
N VAL A 181 -9.72 4.53 6.11
CA VAL A 181 -9.86 5.82 6.82
C VAL A 181 -11.33 6.17 6.99
N ASP A 182 -11.81 6.27 8.22
CA ASP A 182 -13.23 6.55 8.49
C ASP A 182 -13.50 8.07 8.48
N THR A 183 -14.09 8.54 7.37
CA THR A 183 -14.43 9.94 7.12
C THR A 183 -15.81 10.32 7.66
N SER A 184 -16.50 9.43 8.37
CA SER A 184 -17.81 9.70 8.95
C SER A 184 -17.79 10.90 9.88
N ALA A 185 -18.96 11.49 10.12
CA ALA A 185 -19.14 12.59 11.06
C ALA A 185 -18.54 12.30 12.44
N ARG A 186 -18.64 11.04 12.90
CA ARG A 186 -18.08 10.57 14.16
C ARG A 186 -16.56 10.75 14.22
N HIS A 187 -15.86 10.22 13.22
CA HIS A 187 -14.40 10.13 13.24
C HIS A 187 -13.72 11.34 12.60
N ARG A 188 -14.26 11.87 11.49
CA ARG A 188 -13.72 12.99 10.70
C ARG A 188 -12.26 12.76 10.34
N CYS A 189 -11.94 11.54 9.91
CA CYS A 189 -10.61 11.17 9.50
C CYS A 189 -10.45 11.21 8.00
N TYR A 190 -9.26 11.61 7.56
CA TYR A 190 -8.86 11.61 6.18
C TYR A 190 -7.36 11.37 6.13
N ALA A 191 -6.85 10.89 5.00
CA ALA A 191 -5.42 10.78 4.79
C ALA A 191 -4.94 11.66 3.65
N VAL A 192 -3.73 12.15 3.78
CA VAL A 192 -3.04 12.95 2.77
C VAL A 192 -1.88 12.13 2.26
N LEU A 193 -1.82 11.93 0.95
CA LEU A 193 -0.70 11.31 0.25
C LEU A 193 0.09 12.38 -0.50
N GLU A 194 1.32 12.62 -0.04
CA GLU A 194 2.29 13.52 -0.65
C GLU A 194 3.52 12.74 -1.08
N GLY A 195 3.67 12.57 -2.40
CA GLY A 195 4.72 11.75 -2.99
C GLY A 195 4.63 10.29 -2.54
N ARG A 196 5.37 9.93 -1.50
CA ARG A 196 5.35 8.57 -0.92
C ARG A 196 4.95 8.58 0.55
N THR A 197 4.53 9.71 1.12
CA THR A 197 4.17 9.79 2.53
C THR A 197 2.67 9.87 2.65
N VAL A 198 2.09 8.97 3.45
CA VAL A 198 0.70 8.97 3.85
C VAL A 198 0.62 9.49 5.28
N THR A 199 -0.15 10.54 5.49
CA THR A 199 -0.41 11.10 6.81
C THR A 199 -1.90 11.04 7.08
N VAL A 200 -2.33 10.42 8.18
CA VAL A 200 -3.73 10.39 8.60
C VAL A 200 -3.98 11.52 9.58
N TYR A 201 -5.04 12.28 9.32
CA TYR A 201 -5.53 13.34 10.19
C TYR A 201 -6.87 12.92 10.78
N GLN A 202 -7.10 13.34 12.02
CA GLN A 202 -8.40 13.29 12.67
C GLN A 202 -8.76 14.69 13.12
N ARG A 203 -9.84 15.26 12.58
CA ARG A 203 -10.27 16.64 12.92
C ARG A 203 -9.13 17.66 12.75
N GLY A 204 -8.32 17.49 11.71
CA GLY A 204 -7.17 18.36 11.41
C GLY A 204 -5.90 18.10 12.22
N VAL A 205 -5.93 17.18 13.19
CA VAL A 205 -4.75 16.81 13.99
C VAL A 205 -4.10 15.56 13.41
N ASN A 206 -2.79 15.60 13.17
CA ASN A 206 -2.03 14.44 12.71
C ASN A 206 -2.10 13.31 13.75
N ARG A 207 -2.48 12.10 13.29
CA ARG A 207 -2.58 10.89 14.11
C ARG A 207 -1.58 9.81 13.73
N PHE A 208 -1.08 9.85 12.50
CA PHE A 208 -0.25 8.79 11.94
C PHE A 208 0.48 9.30 10.72
N ILE A 209 1.74 8.91 10.59
CA ILE A 209 2.56 9.14 9.41
C ILE A 209 3.17 7.80 9.03
N SER A 210 3.02 7.41 7.77
CA SER A 210 3.71 6.27 7.19
C SER A 210 4.25 6.64 5.84
N ARG A 211 5.54 6.36 5.65
CA ARG A 211 6.10 6.36 4.31
C ARG A 211 5.64 5.07 3.63
N ILE A 212 5.03 5.20 2.45
CA ILE A 212 4.99 4.16 1.42
C ILE A 212 6.44 3.88 1.05
N LEU A 213 7.07 3.06 1.89
CA LEU A 213 8.15 2.18 1.52
C LEU A 213 7.51 1.25 0.51
N ASP A 214 7.53 1.67 -0.73
CA ASP A 214 8.22 0.94 -1.76
C ASP A 214 8.97 -0.27 -1.13
N THR A 215 8.27 -1.41 -0.96
CA THR A 215 8.93 -2.71 -0.91
C THR A 215 9.48 -2.92 -2.31
N ILE A 216 10.52 -2.17 -2.62
CA ILE A 216 11.19 -2.33 -3.86
C ILE A 216 12.15 -3.46 -3.58
N MET A 217 11.77 -4.63 -4.06
CA MET A 217 12.74 -5.54 -4.64
C MET A 217 13.49 -4.75 -5.72
N LYS A 218 14.55 -4.02 -5.34
CA LYS A 218 15.21 -3.01 -6.20
C LYS A 218 16.06 -3.64 -7.27
N PHE A 219 16.60 -4.80 -6.96
CA PHE A 219 17.62 -5.41 -7.78
C PHE A 219 17.28 -6.88 -7.97
N TRP A 220 17.26 -7.24 -9.24
CA TRP A 220 17.11 -8.59 -9.74
C TRP A 220 18.24 -8.81 -10.73
N ILE A 221 19.03 -9.86 -10.52
CA ILE A 221 20.04 -10.31 -11.47
C ILE A 221 19.94 -11.83 -11.64
N GLU A 222 20.32 -12.30 -12.82
CA GLU A 222 20.62 -13.71 -13.06
C GLU A 222 22.14 -13.85 -13.15
N VAL A 223 22.73 -14.71 -12.31
CA VAL A 223 24.18 -15.02 -12.34
C VAL A 223 24.39 -16.48 -12.72
N ALA A 224 25.56 -16.80 -13.28
CA ALA A 224 25.96 -18.19 -13.43
C ALA A 224 26.19 -18.77 -12.02
N CYS A 225 25.73 -19.99 -11.78
CA CYS A 225 25.94 -20.63 -10.48
C CYS A 225 25.92 -22.15 -10.62
N SER A 226 26.79 -22.82 -9.89
CA SER A 226 26.72 -24.27 -9.73
C SER A 226 25.59 -24.63 -8.77
N SER A 227 25.45 -23.90 -7.66
CA SER A 227 24.43 -24.11 -6.63
C SER A 227 23.90 -22.77 -6.06
N VAL A 228 22.80 -22.81 -5.30
CA VAL A 228 22.25 -21.59 -4.66
C VAL A 228 23.06 -21.18 -3.44
N GLU A 229 23.70 -22.15 -2.78
CA GLU A 229 24.58 -22.00 -1.63
C GLU A 229 25.85 -21.25 -2.02
N GLU A 230 26.43 -21.53 -3.18
CA GLU A 230 27.57 -20.77 -3.72
C GLU A 230 27.27 -19.26 -3.77
N VAL A 231 26.10 -18.90 -4.30
CA VAL A 231 25.69 -17.50 -4.42
C VAL A 231 25.34 -16.92 -3.05
N ALA A 232 24.68 -17.70 -2.19
CA ALA A 232 24.38 -17.28 -0.83
C ALA A 232 25.65 -17.00 0.00
N ASP A 233 26.70 -17.80 -0.16
CA ASP A 233 28.00 -17.60 0.49
C ASP A 233 28.70 -16.33 0.01
N VAL A 234 28.60 -16.01 -1.29
CA VAL A 234 29.10 -14.74 -1.83
C VAL A 234 28.34 -13.56 -1.21
N ILE A 235 27.01 -13.63 -1.12
CA ILE A 235 26.17 -12.59 -0.50
C ILE A 235 26.52 -12.45 0.99
N ALA A 236 26.65 -13.56 1.71
CA ALA A 236 26.97 -13.57 3.14
C ALA A 236 28.32 -12.90 3.41
N ARG A 237 29.37 -13.30 2.68
CA ARG A 237 30.71 -12.68 2.80
C ARG A 237 30.70 -11.20 2.44
N ALA A 238 29.96 -10.83 1.39
CA ALA A 238 29.82 -9.43 1.00
C ALA A 238 29.17 -8.61 2.13
N LEU A 239 28.12 -9.12 2.77
CA LEU A 239 27.46 -8.47 3.91
C LEU A 239 28.36 -8.40 5.16
N GLU A 240 29.06 -9.49 5.49
CA GLU A 240 30.04 -9.51 6.59
C GLU A 240 31.16 -8.49 6.38
N SER A 241 31.63 -8.34 5.13
CA SER A 241 32.63 -7.32 4.77
C SER A 241 32.15 -5.87 4.98
N LYS A 242 30.83 -5.67 5.04
CA LYS A 242 30.18 -4.39 5.36
C LYS A 242 29.82 -4.26 6.84
N GLY A 243 30.23 -5.20 7.69
CA GLY A 243 29.97 -5.16 9.12
C GLY A 243 28.55 -5.59 9.51
N CYS A 244 27.79 -6.20 8.60
CA CYS A 244 26.47 -6.74 8.93
C CYS A 244 26.59 -8.03 9.75
N THR A 245 25.66 -8.23 10.68
CA THR A 245 25.38 -9.55 11.26
C THR A 245 24.55 -10.34 10.26
N VAL A 246 25.06 -11.50 9.81
CA VAL A 246 24.44 -12.27 8.74
C VAL A 246 23.69 -13.50 9.25
N ASN A 247 22.52 -13.76 8.67
CA ASN A 247 21.73 -14.96 8.88
C ASN A 247 21.36 -15.58 7.53
N VAL A 248 21.73 -16.84 7.32
CA VAL A 248 21.42 -17.62 6.12
C VAL A 248 20.44 -18.73 6.49
N ARG A 249 19.33 -18.84 5.75
CA ARG A 249 18.33 -19.89 5.98
C ARG A 249 17.66 -20.36 4.71
N TRP A 250 17.23 -21.62 4.71
CA TRP A 250 16.37 -22.17 3.69
C TRP A 250 14.92 -21.79 3.97
N GLU A 251 14.23 -21.33 2.93
CA GLU A 251 12.81 -21.04 2.98
C GLU A 251 12.13 -21.67 1.76
N GLN A 252 10.85 -21.98 1.91
CA GLN A 252 10.00 -22.46 0.82
C GLN A 252 8.94 -21.41 0.53
N SER A 253 8.79 -21.07 -0.75
CA SER A 253 7.75 -20.13 -1.15
C SER A 253 6.37 -20.75 -0.94
N PHE A 254 5.50 -20.06 -0.20
CA PHE A 254 4.13 -20.50 0.07
C PHE A 254 3.23 -20.50 -1.18
N HIS A 255 3.54 -19.69 -2.20
CA HIS A 255 2.69 -19.51 -3.38
C HIS A 255 3.00 -20.47 -4.53
N PHE A 256 4.23 -21.01 -4.53
CA PHE A 256 4.70 -22.06 -5.43
C PHE A 256 5.77 -22.82 -4.66
N PRO A 257 5.66 -24.15 -4.48
CA PRO A 257 6.63 -24.94 -3.73
C PRO A 257 7.97 -24.93 -4.48
N GLN A 258 8.75 -23.89 -4.21
CA GLN A 258 10.08 -23.68 -4.72
C GLN A 258 10.92 -23.25 -3.53
N GLU A 259 11.94 -24.04 -3.25
CA GLU A 259 12.94 -23.75 -2.24
C GLU A 259 13.85 -22.62 -2.72
N TYR A 260 14.22 -21.76 -1.79
CA TYR A 260 15.19 -20.70 -2.01
C TYR A 260 16.03 -20.51 -0.75
N VAL A 261 17.24 -20.01 -0.93
CA VAL A 261 18.09 -19.59 0.18
C VAL A 261 17.84 -18.11 0.42
N ARG A 262 17.57 -17.75 1.67
CA ARG A 262 17.46 -16.37 2.13
C ARG A 262 18.70 -16.00 2.92
N VAL A 263 19.27 -14.85 2.59
CA VAL A 263 20.40 -14.25 3.30
C VAL A 263 19.96 -12.88 3.80
N ASP A 264 19.92 -12.69 5.11
CA ASP A 264 19.65 -11.41 5.75
C ASP A 264 20.94 -10.87 6.37
N GLY A 265 21.24 -9.60 6.15
CA GLY A 265 22.30 -8.86 6.83
C GLY A 265 21.71 -7.70 7.62
N VAL A 266 21.98 -7.66 8.92
CA VAL A 266 21.49 -6.62 9.82
C VAL A 266 22.65 -5.74 10.28
N GLU A 267 22.47 -4.44 10.13
CA GLU A 267 23.38 -3.41 10.63
C GLU A 267 22.60 -2.43 11.52
N VAL A 268 23.16 -2.08 12.67
CA VAL A 268 22.61 -1.03 13.53
C VAL A 268 23.49 0.20 13.36
N ILE A 269 22.89 1.28 12.89
CA ILE A 269 23.55 2.58 12.73
C ILE A 269 23.08 3.52 13.84
N ASP A 270 24.03 4.25 14.41
CA ASP A 270 23.80 5.29 15.41
C ASP A 270 24.18 6.63 14.80
N GLU A 271 23.17 7.38 14.36
CA GLU A 271 23.31 8.66 13.70
C GLU A 271 22.93 9.79 14.66
N PRO A 272 23.37 11.04 14.40
CA PRO A 272 23.03 12.19 15.25
C PRO A 272 21.52 12.37 15.46
N PHE A 273 20.71 11.90 14.52
CA PHE A 273 19.26 12.02 14.52
C PHE A 273 18.51 10.81 15.08
N GLY A 274 19.18 9.68 15.35
CA GLY A 274 18.54 8.49 15.91
C GLY A 274 19.35 7.22 15.71
N LYS A 275 18.89 6.13 16.33
CA LYS A 275 19.39 4.78 16.06
C LYS A 275 18.44 4.03 15.14
N PHE A 276 19.00 3.38 14.13
CA PHE A 276 18.25 2.64 13.14
C PHE A 276 18.85 1.26 12.94
N GLU A 277 17.99 0.27 12.74
CA GLU A 277 18.36 -1.06 12.30
C GLU A 277 18.02 -1.16 10.82
N ILE A 278 19.04 -1.38 9.99
CA ILE A 278 18.92 -1.64 8.57
C ILE A 278 19.06 -3.15 8.37
N MET A 279 18.03 -3.78 7.80
CA MET A 279 18.08 -5.18 7.38
C MET A 279 18.10 -5.24 5.86
N ALA A 280 19.24 -5.58 5.26
CA ALA A 280 19.31 -5.99 3.86
C ALA A 280 18.93 -7.46 3.74
N TYR A 281 18.06 -7.81 2.79
CA TYR A 281 17.65 -9.20 2.58
C TYR A 281 17.78 -9.60 1.12
N PHE A 282 18.20 -10.84 0.90
CA PHE A 282 18.44 -11.41 -0.41
C PHE A 282 17.76 -12.78 -0.49
N THR A 283 17.18 -13.10 -1.64
CA THR A 283 16.68 -14.44 -1.95
C THR A 283 17.37 -14.97 -3.19
N VAL A 284 17.84 -16.21 -3.11
CA VAL A 284 18.56 -16.90 -4.17
C VAL A 284 17.80 -18.18 -4.52
N LYS A 285 17.51 -18.37 -5.80
CA LYS A 285 16.90 -19.62 -6.27
C LYS A 285 17.38 -20.02 -7.65
N LYS A 286 17.34 -21.32 -7.95
CA LYS A 286 17.58 -21.82 -9.31
C LYS A 286 16.46 -21.39 -10.24
N THR A 287 16.83 -20.95 -11.44
CA THR A 287 15.88 -20.69 -12.52
C THR A 287 15.43 -21.99 -13.16
N LEU A 288 14.12 -22.28 -13.15
CA LEU A 288 13.56 -23.51 -13.75
C LEU A 288 13.85 -23.63 -15.27
N LYS A 289 14.04 -22.50 -15.96
CA LYS A 289 14.32 -22.45 -17.40
C LYS A 289 15.82 -22.55 -17.74
N LYS A 290 16.71 -22.28 -16.78
CA LYS A 290 18.17 -22.21 -16.97
C LYS A 290 18.86 -22.81 -15.72
N PRO A 291 19.10 -24.13 -15.69
CA PRO A 291 19.59 -24.81 -14.50
C PRO A 291 21.03 -24.40 -14.11
N ASP A 292 21.78 -23.79 -15.03
CA ASP A 292 23.11 -23.21 -14.86
C ASP A 292 23.10 -21.79 -14.26
N ARG A 293 21.91 -21.24 -13.97
CA ARG A 293 21.76 -19.87 -13.43
C ARG A 293 20.95 -19.81 -12.14
N CYS A 294 21.26 -18.79 -11.35
CA CYS A 294 20.55 -18.43 -10.13
C CYS A 294 19.93 -17.05 -10.29
N GLU A 295 18.68 -16.94 -9.89
CA GLU A 295 17.99 -15.67 -9.71
C GLU A 295 18.30 -15.15 -8.30
N VAL A 296 18.82 -13.92 -8.23
CA VAL A 296 19.07 -13.19 -6.98
C VAL A 296 18.14 -11.99 -6.93
N LYS A 297 17.38 -11.87 -5.85
CA LYS A 297 16.49 -10.74 -5.56
C LYS A 297 16.89 -10.10 -4.25
N ALA A 298 16.94 -8.77 -4.21
CA ALA A 298 17.36 -8.04 -3.04
C ALA A 298 16.38 -6.94 -2.63
N GLY A 299 16.29 -6.67 -1.33
CA GLY A 299 15.56 -5.57 -0.74
C GLY A 299 16.16 -5.17 0.61
N TYR A 300 15.54 -4.19 1.27
CA TYR A 300 15.92 -3.80 2.62
C TYR A 300 14.72 -3.32 3.43
N LEU A 301 14.81 -3.42 4.75
CA LEU A 301 13.92 -2.82 5.72
C LEU A 301 14.71 -1.88 6.62
N VAL A 302 14.05 -0.84 7.13
CA VAL A 302 14.60 0.10 8.10
C VAL A 302 13.66 0.14 9.29
N LYS A 303 14.19 -0.11 10.48
CA LYS A 303 13.47 -0.03 11.74
C LYS A 303 14.10 1.06 12.60
N VAL A 304 13.27 1.94 13.16
CA VAL A 304 13.72 2.99 14.09
C VAL A 304 13.84 2.35 15.49
N LEU A 305 15.02 2.42 16.09
CA LEU A 305 15.29 1.91 17.44
C LEU A 305 15.22 3.01 18.50
N GLU A 306 15.70 4.21 18.16
CA GLU A 306 15.75 5.38 19.04
C GLU A 306 15.57 6.63 18.18
N ASP A 307 14.63 7.51 18.52
CA ASP A 307 14.42 8.78 17.82
C ASP A 307 14.92 9.93 18.71
N ARG A 308 15.97 10.64 18.27
CA ARG A 308 16.65 11.66 19.10
C ARG A 308 16.30 13.09 18.72
N LEU A 309 15.86 13.29 17.50
CA LEU A 309 15.18 14.51 17.13
C LEU A 309 13.71 14.23 17.41
N ASN A 310 13.04 14.98 18.28
CA ASN A 310 11.57 14.90 18.43
C ASN A 310 10.84 15.40 17.14
N ASN A 311 11.34 15.04 15.97
CA ASN A 311 10.89 15.42 14.65
C ASN A 311 11.18 14.27 13.67
N PRO A 312 10.32 13.23 13.66
CA PRO A 312 10.42 12.09 12.74
C PRO A 312 10.22 12.47 11.25
N ASP A 313 10.00 13.76 10.94
CA ASP A 313 9.57 14.26 9.63
C ASP A 313 10.60 15.12 8.88
N SER A 314 11.87 15.15 9.29
CA SER A 314 12.89 15.75 8.43
C SER A 314 13.07 14.87 7.18
N PHE A 315 12.52 15.31 6.05
CA PHE A 315 12.71 14.69 4.73
C PHE A 315 14.18 14.35 4.45
N ALA A 316 15.11 15.17 4.95
CA ALA A 316 16.55 14.94 4.83
C ALA A 316 17.04 13.71 5.61
N VAL A 317 16.54 13.48 6.84
CA VAL A 317 16.86 12.30 7.65
C VAL A 317 16.37 11.02 6.99
N SER A 318 15.11 11.03 6.54
CA SER A 318 14.51 9.87 5.85
C SER A 318 15.15 9.60 4.49
N ALA A 319 15.67 10.62 3.80
CA ALA A 319 16.43 10.46 2.56
C ALA A 319 17.83 9.89 2.83
N ALA A 320 18.52 10.36 3.87
CA ALA A 320 19.85 9.88 4.24
C ALA A 320 19.84 8.40 4.62
N ILE A 321 18.95 7.98 5.53
CA ILE A 321 18.85 6.58 5.95
C ILE A 321 18.46 5.66 4.79
N LYS A 322 17.56 6.12 3.93
CA LYS A 322 17.21 5.40 2.71
C LYS A 322 18.41 5.24 1.79
N GLY A 323 19.21 6.29 1.61
CA GLY A 323 20.43 6.26 0.80
C GLY A 323 21.47 5.28 1.35
N MET A 324 21.62 5.20 2.68
CA MET A 324 22.51 4.22 3.33
C MET A 324 22.05 2.79 3.05
N ALA A 325 20.77 2.48 3.28
CA ALA A 325 20.23 1.14 3.04
C ALA A 325 20.29 0.73 1.55
N GLU A 326 20.00 1.67 0.65
CA GLU A 326 20.20 1.47 -0.80
C GLU A 326 21.66 1.24 -1.15
N GLY A 327 22.57 2.00 -0.55
CA GLY A 327 24.01 1.89 -0.75
C GLY A 327 24.53 0.50 -0.38
N LEU A 328 24.09 -0.03 0.77
CA LEU A 328 24.43 -1.38 1.24
C LEU A 328 24.00 -2.45 0.23
N VAL A 329 22.72 -2.47 -0.15
CA VAL A 329 22.19 -3.44 -1.12
C VAL A 329 22.91 -3.33 -2.47
N ASN A 330 23.14 -2.12 -2.96
CA ASN A 330 23.85 -1.89 -4.23
C ASN A 330 25.31 -2.36 -4.19
N ALA A 331 25.99 -2.22 -3.06
CA ALA A 331 27.36 -2.69 -2.90
C ALA A 331 27.41 -4.22 -2.97
N VAL A 332 26.53 -4.89 -2.24
CA VAL A 332 26.45 -6.37 -2.23
C VAL A 332 26.06 -6.90 -3.61
N MET A 333 25.04 -6.34 -4.27
CA MET A 333 24.64 -6.79 -5.60
C MET A 333 25.74 -6.64 -6.65
N ARG A 334 26.56 -5.59 -6.55
CA ARG A 334 27.74 -5.41 -7.43
C ARG A 334 28.79 -6.48 -7.18
N GLU A 335 29.07 -6.80 -5.93
CA GLU A 335 30.03 -7.84 -5.55
C GLU A 335 29.59 -9.23 -6.02
N VAL A 336 28.31 -9.55 -5.88
CA VAL A 336 27.70 -10.78 -6.41
C VAL A 336 27.85 -10.85 -7.92
N PHE A 337 27.55 -9.76 -8.63
CA PHE A 337 27.71 -9.71 -10.08
C PHE A 337 29.16 -9.97 -10.49
N PHE A 338 30.13 -9.22 -9.96
CA PHE A 338 31.54 -9.37 -10.32
C PHE A 338 32.19 -10.69 -9.90
N SER A 339 31.66 -11.35 -8.87
CA SER A 339 32.20 -12.63 -8.39
C SER A 339 31.69 -13.83 -9.20
N LEU A 340 30.57 -13.68 -9.93
CA LEU A 340 29.82 -14.80 -10.52
C LEU A 340 29.46 -14.60 -12.01
N THR A 341 30.05 -13.60 -12.67
CA THR A 341 30.00 -13.39 -14.13
C THR A 341 31.38 -13.51 -14.75
#